data_AF-A0A7J6RCU3-F1
#
_entry.id   AF-A0A7J6RCU3-F1
#
_cell.length_a   1.000
_cell.length_b   1.000
_cell.length_c   1.000
_cell.angle_alpha   90.00
_cell.angle_beta   90.00
_cell.angle_gamma   90.00
#
_symmetry.space_group_name_H-M   'P 1'
#
loop_
_entity.id
_entity.type
_entity.pdbx_description
1 polymer ?
#
loop_
_entity_poly.entity_id
_entity_poly.type
_entity_poly.pdbx_seq_one_letter_code
_entity_poly.pdbx_strand_id
1 'polypeptide(L)'
;VISPLILIPGIIYFGTALVIYTYQFTYMHAHKYETGGNIWLRLFQCSIVSVCSSHVALAAVFVAQGSPKLAFLLVPLAIGTYAYGQLLISQHHSPNQDMSIAAAIRVDHTCAALEETLSQKTPFDAEMYVHPVVQTPLPSRQHSRAADRHPPA
;
A
#
# COMPACT_ATOMS: atom_id res chain seq x y z
N VAL A 1 -10.33 -15.26 -21.10
CA VAL A 1 -10.86 -16.49 -21.74
C VAL A 1 -10.77 -16.43 -23.27
N ILE A 2 -10.92 -15.25 -23.88
CA ILE A 2 -10.97 -15.07 -25.33
C ILE A 2 -9.70 -15.55 -26.05
N SER A 3 -8.51 -15.35 -25.46
CA SER A 3 -7.25 -15.90 -25.96
C SER A 3 -6.45 -16.46 -24.78
N PRO A 4 -6.22 -17.79 -24.70
CA PRO A 4 -5.43 -18.39 -23.62
C PRO A 4 -3.93 -18.08 -23.75
N LEU A 5 -3.48 -17.72 -24.96
CA LEU A 5 -2.05 -17.55 -25.26
C LEU A 5 -1.45 -16.33 -24.54
N ILE A 6 -2.25 -15.29 -24.24
CA ILE A 6 -1.78 -14.10 -23.52
C ILE A 6 -1.35 -14.39 -22.07
N LEU A 7 -1.74 -15.53 -21.51
CA LEU A 7 -1.35 -15.94 -20.17
C LEU A 7 0.16 -16.23 -20.11
N ILE A 8 0.74 -16.77 -21.18
CA ILE A 8 2.16 -17.17 -21.24
C ILE A 8 3.09 -15.97 -21.01
N PRO A 9 3.02 -14.87 -21.79
CA PRO A 9 3.84 -13.69 -21.52
C PRO A 9 3.48 -13.04 -20.18
N GLY A 10 2.22 -13.11 -19.73
CA GLY A 10 1.82 -12.62 -18.41
C GLY A 10 2.53 -13.32 -17.26
N ILE A 11 2.62 -14.65 -17.29
CA ILE A 11 3.33 -15.43 -16.27
C ILE A 11 4.82 -15.09 -16.27
N ILE A 12 5.44 -15.00 -17.45
CA ILE A 12 6.87 -14.63 -17.56
C ILE A 12 7.09 -13.23 -16.98
N TYR A 13 6.20 -12.28 -17.28
CA TYR A 13 6.28 -10.92 -16.75
C TYR A 13 6.16 -10.90 -15.22
N PHE A 14 5.11 -11.51 -14.66
CA PHE A 14 4.93 -11.51 -13.20
C PHE A 14 6.02 -12.30 -12.47
N GLY A 15 6.50 -13.41 -13.04
CA GLY A 15 7.58 -14.21 -12.47
C GLY A 15 8.91 -13.47 -12.44
N THR A 16 9.28 -12.80 -13.54
CA THR A 16 10.52 -11.98 -13.58
C THR A 16 10.40 -10.75 -12.68
N ALA A 17 9.24 -10.07 -12.68
CA ALA A 17 8.98 -8.95 -11.80
C ALA A 17 9.10 -9.33 -10.31
N LEU A 18 8.60 -10.51 -9.91
CA LEU A 18 8.72 -11.00 -8.55
C LEU A 18 10.18 -11.11 -8.12
N VAL A 19 11.03 -11.75 -8.93
CA VAL A 19 12.47 -11.91 -8.63
C VAL A 19 13.16 -10.54 -8.53
N ILE A 20 12.90 -9.65 -9.49
CA ILE A 20 13.52 -8.32 -9.53
C ILE A 20 13.08 -7.48 -8.34
N TYR A 21 11.79 -7.44 -8.01
CA TYR A 21 11.29 -6.65 -6.89
C TYR A 21 11.78 -7.18 -5.55
N THR A 22 11.86 -8.50 -5.36
CA THR A 22 12.46 -9.07 -4.15
C THR A 22 13.92 -8.63 -4.01
N TYR A 23 14.70 -8.68 -5.09
CA TYR A 23 16.09 -8.20 -5.05
C TYR A 23 16.18 -6.70 -4.71
N GLN A 24 15.38 -5.87 -5.38
CA GLN A 24 15.37 -4.42 -5.14
C GLN A 24 14.94 -4.06 -3.72
N PHE A 25 13.98 -4.79 -3.15
CA PHE A 25 13.49 -4.58 -1.79
C PHE A 25 14.55 -4.95 -0.75
N THR A 26 15.32 -6.02 -0.98
CA THR A 26 16.36 -6.46 -0.03
C THR A 26 17.62 -5.60 -0.07
N TYR A 27 18.07 -5.18 -1.26
CA TYR A 27 19.41 -4.58 -1.39
C TYR A 27 19.44 -3.08 -1.64
N MET A 28 18.40 -2.50 -2.23
CA MET A 28 18.43 -1.12 -2.72
C MET A 28 17.49 -0.19 -1.95
N HIS A 29 16.28 -0.66 -1.65
CA HIS A 29 15.23 0.23 -1.15
C HIS A 29 15.24 0.33 0.37
N ALA A 30 15.65 1.49 0.88
CA ALA A 30 15.37 1.87 2.26
C ALA A 30 13.93 2.39 2.36
N HIS A 31 13.10 1.73 3.18
CA HIS A 31 11.71 2.12 3.39
C HIS A 31 11.65 3.39 4.24
N LYS A 32 11.15 4.47 3.64
CA LYS A 32 10.99 5.76 4.33
C LYS A 32 9.74 5.82 5.21
N TYR A 33 8.79 4.93 4.98
CA TYR A 33 7.52 4.87 5.68
C TYR A 33 7.05 3.42 5.79
N GLU A 34 6.51 3.07 6.95
CA GLU A 34 5.88 1.78 7.21
C GLU A 34 4.38 2.00 7.28
N THR A 35 3.64 1.45 6.31
CA THR A 35 2.17 1.60 6.22
C THR A 35 1.39 0.44 6.85
N GLY A 36 2.09 -0.55 7.43
CA GLY A 36 1.47 -1.65 8.17
C GLY A 36 0.53 -2.53 7.33
N GLY A 37 0.71 -2.57 6.00
CA GLY A 37 -0.12 -3.40 5.12
C GLY A 37 -1.49 -2.83 4.74
N ASN A 38 -1.79 -1.57 5.10
CA ASN A 38 -3.08 -0.93 4.79
C ASN A 38 -3.39 -0.88 3.28
N ILE A 39 -2.35 -0.94 2.42
CA ILE A 39 -2.50 -0.99 0.96
C ILE A 39 -3.20 -2.27 0.47
N TRP A 40 -3.17 -3.36 1.24
CA TRP A 40 -3.74 -4.65 0.86
C TRP A 40 -5.24 -4.56 0.58
N LEU A 41 -6.00 -3.89 1.45
CA LEU A 41 -7.45 -3.75 1.29
C LEU A 41 -7.81 -2.99 0.00
N ARG A 42 -7.00 -1.99 -0.35
CA ARG A 42 -7.18 -1.23 -1.60
C ARG A 42 -6.89 -2.09 -2.83
N LEU A 43 -5.82 -2.89 -2.81
CA LEU A 43 -5.50 -3.82 -3.90
C LEU A 43 -6.59 -4.89 -4.07
N PHE A 44 -7.16 -5.37 -2.97
CA PHE A 44 -8.27 -6.32 -2.99
C PHE A 44 -9.52 -5.71 -3.64
N GLN A 45 -9.89 -4.48 -3.27
CA GLN A 45 -11.00 -3.75 -3.89
C GLN A 45 -10.78 -3.56 -5.40
N CYS A 46 -9.59 -3.13 -5.82
CA CYS A 46 -9.25 -3.00 -7.24
C CYS A 46 -9.35 -4.35 -7.97
N SER A 47 -8.96 -5.44 -7.33
CA SER A 47 -9.03 -6.79 -7.90
C SER A 47 -10.48 -7.24 -8.11
N ILE A 48 -11.38 -7.01 -7.14
CA ILE A 48 -12.82 -7.31 -7.29
C ILE A 48 -13.41 -6.53 -8.46
N VAL A 49 -13.13 -5.22 -8.55
CA VAL A 49 -13.63 -4.37 -9.64
C VAL A 49 -13.11 -4.86 -11.00
N SER A 50 -11.83 -5.24 -11.08
CA SER A 50 -11.24 -5.82 -12.30
C SER A 50 -11.94 -7.12 -12.70
N VAL A 51 -12.21 -8.00 -11.75
CA VAL A 51 -12.94 -9.25 -12.00
C VAL A 51 -14.38 -8.96 -12.45
N CYS A 52 -15.10 -8.04 -11.80
CA CYS A 52 -16.44 -7.64 -12.24
C CYS A 52 -16.43 -7.07 -13.68
N SER A 53 -15.47 -6.20 -14.00
CA SER A 53 -15.27 -5.66 -15.35
C SER A 53 -15.02 -6.77 -16.37
N SER A 54 -14.24 -7.80 -16.01
CA SER A 54 -13.99 -8.95 -16.88
C SER A 54 -15.27 -9.76 -17.20
N HIS A 55 -16.19 -9.90 -16.24
CA HIS A 55 -17.48 -10.56 -16.46
C HIS A 55 -18.37 -9.76 -17.41
N VAL A 56 -18.40 -8.43 -17.25
CA VAL A 56 -19.15 -7.54 -18.17
C VAL A 56 -18.59 -7.63 -19.59
N ALA A 57 -17.26 -7.58 -19.75
CA ALA A 57 -16.61 -7.73 -21.05
C ALA A 57 -16.90 -9.10 -21.68
N LEU A 58 -16.88 -10.17 -20.88
CA LEU A 58 -17.18 -11.52 -21.36
C LEU A 58 -18.65 -11.68 -21.75
N ALA A 59 -19.58 -11.09 -20.98
CA ALA A 59 -21.00 -11.06 -21.32
C ALA A 59 -21.24 -10.33 -22.66
N ALA A 60 -20.57 -9.20 -22.90
CA ALA A 60 -20.67 -8.46 -24.16
C ALA A 60 -20.22 -9.33 -25.36
N VAL A 61 -19.15 -10.10 -25.21
CA VAL A 61 -18.67 -11.01 -26.27
C VAL A 61 -19.66 -12.15 -26.54
N PHE A 62 -20.26 -12.76 -25.51
CA PHE A 62 -21.24 -13.83 -25.70
C PHE A 62 -22.54 -13.36 -26.36
N VAL A 63 -22.96 -12.13 -26.09
CA VAL A 63 -24.08 -11.50 -26.81
C VAL A 63 -23.73 -11.31 -28.29
N ALA A 64 -22.52 -10.83 -28.60
CA ALA A 64 -22.06 -10.68 -29.98
C ALA A 64 -21.93 -12.02 -30.73
N GLN A 65 -21.63 -13.11 -30.03
CA GLN A 65 -21.56 -14.47 -30.60
C GLN A 65 -22.92 -15.18 -30.73
N GLY A 66 -24.04 -14.50 -30.43
CA GLY A 66 -25.38 -15.05 -30.64
C GLY A 66 -25.82 -16.11 -29.61
N SER A 67 -25.13 -16.22 -28.47
CA SER A 67 -25.45 -17.18 -27.40
C SER A 67 -25.91 -16.48 -26.11
N PRO A 68 -27.09 -15.84 -26.09
CA PRO A 68 -27.55 -15.02 -24.97
C PRO A 68 -27.83 -15.82 -23.69
N LYS A 69 -28.07 -17.14 -23.80
CA LYS A 69 -28.31 -18.02 -22.65
C LYS A 69 -27.10 -18.08 -21.70
N LEU A 70 -25.89 -18.09 -22.26
CA LEU A 70 -24.64 -18.07 -21.47
C LEU A 70 -24.40 -16.71 -20.83
N ALA A 71 -24.76 -15.62 -21.51
CA ALA A 71 -24.67 -14.28 -20.94
C ALA A 71 -25.59 -14.12 -19.72
N PHE A 72 -26.79 -14.70 -19.75
CA PHE A 72 -27.70 -14.68 -18.59
C PHE A 72 -27.13 -15.40 -17.36
N LEU A 73 -26.35 -16.46 -17.54
CA LEU A 73 -25.67 -17.17 -16.45
C LEU A 73 -24.50 -16.36 -15.86
N LEU A 74 -23.90 -15.46 -16.64
CA LEU A 74 -22.80 -14.60 -16.18
C LEU A 74 -23.25 -13.45 -15.26
N VAL A 75 -24.49 -12.97 -15.43
CA VAL A 75 -25.04 -11.88 -14.62
C VAL A 75 -25.11 -12.23 -13.12
N PRO A 76 -25.70 -13.36 -12.69
CA PRO A 76 -25.72 -13.72 -11.27
C PRO A 76 -24.32 -14.01 -10.72
N LEU A 77 -23.39 -14.48 -11.57
CA LEU A 77 -22.00 -14.71 -11.15
C LEU A 77 -21.28 -13.39 -10.86
N ALA A 78 -21.47 -12.37 -11.71
CA ALA A 78 -20.92 -11.04 -11.49
C ALA A 78 -21.48 -10.40 -10.20
N ILE A 79 -22.79 -10.53 -9.98
CA ILE A 79 -23.47 -10.04 -8.77
C ILE A 79 -22.97 -10.78 -7.53
N GLY A 80 -22.87 -12.12 -7.60
CA GLY A 80 -22.37 -12.94 -6.50
C GLY A 80 -20.91 -12.60 -6.14
N THR A 81 -20.06 -12.37 -7.13
CA THR A 81 -18.66 -11.97 -6.91
C THR A 81 -18.57 -10.61 -6.22
N TYR A 82 -19.37 -9.64 -6.65
CA TYR A 82 -19.41 -8.32 -6.03
C TYR A 82 -19.96 -8.37 -4.61
N ALA A 83 -21.09 -9.06 -4.39
CA ALA A 83 -21.70 -9.21 -3.07
C ALA A 83 -20.75 -9.90 -2.09
N TYR A 84 -20.09 -10.98 -2.52
CA TYR A 84 -19.08 -11.66 -1.72
C TYR A 84 -17.90 -10.74 -1.39
N GLY A 85 -17.41 -9.98 -2.38
CA GLY A 85 -16.36 -9.00 -2.17
C GLY A 85 -16.71 -7.97 -1.09
N GLN A 86 -17.93 -7.45 -1.12
CA GLN A 86 -18.40 -6.48 -0.12
C GLN A 86 -18.55 -7.07 1.27
N LEU A 87 -18.98 -8.34 1.39
CA LEU A 87 -19.01 -9.05 2.67
C LEU A 87 -17.61 -9.25 3.25
N LEU A 88 -16.63 -9.58 2.42
CA LEU A 88 -15.25 -9.75 2.87
C LEU A 88 -14.66 -8.43 3.33
N ILE A 89 -14.91 -7.35 2.57
CA ILE A 89 -14.48 -6.00 2.95
C ILE A 89 -15.13 -5.61 4.26
N SER A 90 -16.44 -5.79 4.44
CA SER A 90 -17.12 -5.40 5.69
C SER A 90 -16.60 -6.18 6.90
N GLN A 91 -16.29 -7.47 6.74
CA GLN A 91 -15.73 -8.28 7.82
C GLN A 91 -14.27 -7.94 8.14
N HIS A 92 -13.45 -7.70 7.13
CA HIS A 92 -11.99 -7.55 7.30
C HIS A 92 -11.52 -6.09 7.35
N HIS A 93 -12.40 -5.11 7.14
CA HIS A 93 -12.01 -3.71 7.19
C HIS A 93 -11.56 -3.29 8.60
N SER A 94 -12.32 -3.66 9.65
CA SER A 94 -12.00 -3.31 11.04
C SER A 94 -10.65 -3.87 11.52
N PRO A 95 -10.35 -5.19 11.41
CA PRO A 95 -9.09 -5.72 11.93
C PRO A 95 -7.84 -5.29 11.15
N ASN A 96 -7.98 -4.85 9.90
CA ASN A 96 -6.83 -4.46 9.06
C ASN A 96 -6.43 -2.98 9.23
N GLN A 97 -7.31 -2.13 9.75
CA GLN A 97 -7.03 -0.71 9.96
C GLN A 97 -6.66 -0.41 11.40
N ASP A 98 -7.24 -1.15 12.34
CA ASP A 98 -7.08 -0.89 13.76
C ASP A 98 -6.26 -1.99 14.41
N MET A 99 -5.25 -1.59 15.19
CA MET A 99 -4.56 -2.53 16.07
C MET A 99 -5.51 -2.97 17.18
N SER A 100 -5.69 -4.28 17.36
CA SER A 100 -6.48 -4.79 18.48
C SER A 100 -5.88 -4.35 19.82
N ILE A 101 -6.72 -3.94 20.77
CA ILE A 101 -6.29 -3.54 22.12
C ILE A 101 -5.49 -4.67 22.80
N ALA A 102 -5.89 -5.92 22.59
CA ALA A 102 -5.15 -7.08 23.10
C ALA A 102 -3.72 -7.17 22.52
N ALA A 103 -3.53 -6.84 21.24
CA ALA A 103 -2.19 -6.72 20.66
C ALA A 103 -1.43 -5.53 21.23
N ALA A 104 -2.10 -4.38 21.42
CA ALA A 104 -1.52 -3.20 22.05
C ALA A 104 -0.96 -3.52 23.45
N ILE A 105 -1.78 -4.14 24.30
CA ILE A 105 -1.40 -4.58 25.66
C ILE A 105 -0.17 -5.50 25.62
N ARG A 106 -0.12 -6.44 24.67
CA ARG A 106 1.07 -7.32 24.52
C ARG A 106 2.31 -6.53 24.15
N VAL A 107 2.21 -5.57 23.23
CA VAL A 107 3.31 -4.70 22.84
C VAL A 107 3.77 -3.87 24.04
N ASP A 108 2.85 -3.30 24.81
CA ASP A 108 3.16 -2.51 26.00
C ASP A 108 3.92 -3.32 27.05
N HIS A 109 3.47 -4.55 27.34
CA HIS A 109 4.19 -5.45 28.24
C HIS A 109 5.60 -5.80 27.74
N THR A 110 5.77 -6.01 26.43
CA THR A 110 7.10 -6.27 25.86
C THR A 110 8.01 -5.04 25.90
N CYS A 111 7.48 -3.84 25.65
CA CYS A 111 8.24 -2.59 25.74
C CYS A 111 8.68 -2.30 27.17
N ALA A 112 7.78 -2.45 28.15
CA ALA A 112 8.09 -2.26 29.56
C ALA A 112 9.19 -3.22 30.05
N ALA A 113 9.14 -4.48 29.63
CA ALA A 113 10.19 -5.46 29.94
C ALA A 113 11.55 -5.07 29.31
N LEU A 114 11.54 -4.55 28.08
CA LEU A 114 12.76 -4.10 27.40
C LEU A 114 13.37 -2.87 28.08
N GLU A 115 12.56 -1.91 28.51
CA GLU A 115 13.02 -0.71 29.21
C GLU A 115 13.79 -1.03 30.50
N GLU A 116 13.29 -2.01 31.27
CA GLU A 116 13.97 -2.50 32.48
C GLU A 116 15.35 -3.10 32.15
N THR A 117 15.45 -3.84 31.04
CA THR A 117 16.70 -4.48 30.62
C THR A 117 17.72 -3.52 29.99
N LEU A 118 17.26 -2.51 29.23
CA LEU A 118 18.14 -1.62 28.48
C LEU A 118 18.50 -0.31 29.21
N SER A 119 17.83 0.01 30.32
CA SER A 119 17.97 1.31 31.02
C SER A 119 17.85 2.52 30.08
N GLN A 120 17.16 2.33 28.94
CA GLN A 120 16.93 3.34 27.93
C GLN A 120 15.45 3.72 28.01
N LYS A 121 15.18 4.92 28.51
CA LYS A 121 13.85 5.50 28.59
C LYS A 121 13.24 5.58 27.19
N THR A 122 11.92 5.37 27.09
CA THR A 122 11.18 5.34 25.82
C THR A 122 11.59 6.45 24.86
N PRO A 123 11.72 6.16 23.55
CA PRO A 123 12.10 7.15 22.54
C PRO A 123 11.00 8.19 22.21
N PHE A 124 9.91 8.23 22.98
CA PHE A 124 8.80 9.18 22.78
C PHE A 124 9.10 10.51 23.46
N ASP A 125 10.02 11.29 22.86
CA ASP A 125 10.30 12.66 23.26
C ASP A 125 9.35 13.65 22.58
N ALA A 126 9.08 14.78 23.25
CA ALA A 126 8.27 15.88 22.72
C ALA A 126 8.79 16.44 21.38
N GLU A 127 10.07 16.20 21.08
CA GLU A 127 10.76 16.68 19.88
C GLU A 127 10.44 15.88 18.60
N MET A 128 9.82 14.69 18.71
CA MET A 128 9.67 13.76 17.59
C MET A 128 8.72 14.24 16.49
N TYR A 129 7.70 15.02 16.85
CA TYR A 129 6.71 15.58 15.91
C TYR A 129 6.95 17.07 15.60
N VAL A 130 8.13 17.59 15.97
CA VAL A 130 8.51 18.96 15.64
C VAL A 130 8.80 19.05 14.14
N HIS A 131 8.29 20.09 13.50
CA HIS A 131 8.46 20.29 12.07
C HIS A 131 9.97 20.38 11.72
N PRO A 132 10.44 19.75 10.62
CA PRO A 132 11.86 19.67 10.30
C PRO A 132 12.55 21.04 10.10
N VAL A 133 11.78 22.09 9.77
CA VAL A 133 12.30 23.48 9.68
C VAL A 133 12.71 24.04 11.04
N VAL A 134 12.06 23.59 12.13
CA VAL A 134 12.42 24.02 13.49
C VAL A 134 13.62 23.22 14.00
N GLN A 135 13.76 21.96 13.58
CA GLN A 135 14.89 21.10 13.96
C GLN A 135 16.20 21.43 13.21
N THR A 136 16.11 22.03 12.03
CA THR A 136 17.30 22.43 11.25
C THR A 136 17.79 23.82 11.65
N PRO A 137 19.06 23.98 12.05
CA PRO A 137 19.62 25.30 12.32
C PRO A 137 19.53 26.16 11.05
N LEU A 138 18.87 27.32 11.12
CA LEU A 138 18.77 28.23 9.98
C LEU A 138 20.19 28.61 9.50
N PRO A 139 20.48 28.57 8.18
CA PRO A 139 21.73 29.11 7.67
C PRO A 139 21.79 30.59 8.07
N SER A 140 22.82 30.95 8.83
CA SER A 140 22.99 32.30 9.35
C SER A 140 23.00 33.28 8.17
N ARG A 141 22.12 34.30 8.23
CA ARG A 141 21.94 35.37 7.24
C ARG A 141 23.19 36.26 7.05
N GLN A 142 24.36 35.81 7.49
CA GLN A 142 25.63 36.55 7.47
C GLN A 142 26.30 36.53 6.09
N HIS A 143 26.03 35.55 5.22
CA HIS A 143 26.70 35.48 3.90
C HIS A 143 26.17 36.48 2.86
N SER A 144 24.94 37.02 2.98
CA SER A 144 24.44 38.04 2.05
C SER A 144 24.96 39.46 2.31
N ARG A 145 25.57 39.75 3.48
CA ARG A 145 26.08 41.12 3.78
C ARG A 145 27.55 41.32 3.41
N ALA A 146 28.24 40.26 2.97
CA ALA A 146 29.65 40.32 2.58
C ALA A 146 29.86 40.63 1.07
N ALA A 147 28.85 40.44 0.23
CA ALA A 147 28.95 40.65 -1.22
C ALA A 147 28.74 42.11 -1.68
N ASP A 148 28.26 42.99 -0.79
CA ASP A 148 27.90 44.38 -1.13
C ASP A 148 28.98 45.42 -0.79
N ARG A 149 30.20 45.00 -0.42
CA ARG A 149 31.35 45.91 -0.21
C ARG A 149 32.34 45.80 -1.36
N HIS A 150 31.97 46.35 -2.51
CA HIS A 150 32.97 46.79 -3.50
C HIS A 150 33.49 48.19 -3.11
N PRO A 151 34.82 48.44 -3.13
CA PRO A 151 35.38 49.75 -2.82
C PRO A 151 35.17 50.72 -4.00
N PRO A 152 34.83 52.00 -3.74
CA PRO A 152 34.90 53.02 -4.77
C PRO A 152 36.36 53.33 -5.11
N ALA A 153 36.62 53.46 -6.42
CA ALA A 153 37.89 53.86 -7.02
C ALA A 153 38.27 55.31 -6.68
#